data_AF-A0A257RVP7-F1
#
_entry.id   AF-A0A257RVP7-F1
#
_cell.length_a   1.000
_cell.length_b   1.000
_cell.length_c   1.000
_cell.angle_alpha   90.00
_cell.angle_beta   90.00
_cell.angle_gamma   90.00
#
_symmetry.space_group_name_H-M   'P 1'
#
loop_
_entity.id
_entity.type
_entity.pdbx_description
1 polymer ?
#
loop_
_entity_poly.entity_id
_entity_poly.type
_entity_poly.pdbx_seq_one_letter_code
_entity_poly.pdbx_strand_id
1 'polypeptide(L)'
;MRRRPTSLARALRIGTLTAALALAGTAAPLRAQGGIGVAAGGGLELVLPVGARANGLGQAVAADFLGSESVWWNPGAMAREQTRETAIHHSNTFAGTGDALTAVLPVAPVGVL
;
A
#
# COMPACT_ATOMS: atom_id res chain seq x y z
N MET A 1 -34.35 8.19 -46.26
CA MET A 1 -32.87 8.24 -46.12
C MET A 1 -32.48 8.38 -44.65
N ARG A 2 -31.99 7.31 -43.99
CA ARG A 2 -31.46 7.38 -42.61
C ARG A 2 -29.96 7.71 -42.66
N ARG A 3 -29.55 8.89 -42.22
CA ARG A 3 -28.13 9.27 -42.10
C ARG A 3 -27.48 8.41 -41.01
N ARG A 4 -26.57 7.50 -41.38
CA ARG A 4 -25.78 6.71 -40.43
C ARG A 4 -24.87 7.68 -39.66
N PRO A 5 -24.87 7.68 -38.31
CA PRO A 5 -23.93 8.51 -37.57
C PRO A 5 -22.49 8.07 -37.90
N THR A 6 -21.66 9.03 -38.28
CA THR A 6 -20.27 8.84 -38.72
C THR A 6 -19.46 8.12 -37.63
N SER A 7 -18.82 7.01 -37.99
CA SER A 7 -18.00 6.15 -37.11
C SER A 7 -16.98 6.92 -36.26
N LEU A 8 -16.49 8.04 -36.77
CA LEU A 8 -15.58 8.97 -36.10
C LEU A 8 -16.16 9.54 -34.79
N ALA A 9 -17.43 9.94 -34.79
CA ALA A 9 -18.08 10.50 -33.59
C ALA A 9 -18.29 9.45 -32.51
N ARG A 10 -18.47 8.18 -32.91
CA ARG A 10 -18.56 7.04 -31.98
C ARG A 10 -17.19 6.69 -31.41
N ALA A 11 -16.14 6.70 -32.24
CA ALA A 11 -14.76 6.46 -31.81
C ALA A 11 -14.28 7.52 -30.82
N LEU A 12 -14.57 8.80 -31.09
CA LEU A 12 -14.20 9.90 -30.20
C LEU A 12 -14.87 9.77 -28.82
N ARG A 13 -16.16 9.42 -28.78
CA ARG A 13 -16.92 9.21 -27.53
C ARG A 13 -16.38 8.05 -26.71
N ILE A 14 -16.03 6.94 -27.36
CA ILE A 14 -15.45 5.77 -26.69
C ILE A 14 -14.07 6.12 -26.11
N GLY A 15 -13.23 6.84 -26.87
CA GLY A 15 -11.92 7.30 -26.40
C GLY A 15 -12.01 8.24 -25.20
N THR A 16 -12.96 9.18 -25.21
CA THR A 16 -13.18 10.07 -24.05
C THR A 16 -13.67 9.32 -22.81
N LEU A 17 -14.52 8.29 -22.98
CA LEU A 17 -15.01 7.47 -21.88
C LEU A 17 -13.91 6.60 -21.26
N THR A 18 -13.05 6.01 -22.09
CA THR A 18 -11.91 5.20 -21.60
C THR A 18 -10.88 6.05 -20.88
N ALA A 19 -10.56 7.24 -21.41
CA ALA A 19 -9.68 8.19 -20.72
C ALA A 19 -10.27 8.62 -19.38
N ALA A 20 -11.56 8.96 -19.32
CA ALA A 20 -12.23 9.33 -18.08
C ALA A 20 -12.22 8.20 -17.04
N LEU A 21 -12.45 6.95 -17.46
CA LEU A 21 -12.35 5.78 -16.57
C LEU A 21 -10.93 5.57 -16.05
N ALA A 22 -9.91 5.72 -16.90
CA ALA A 22 -8.51 5.58 -16.50
C ALA A 22 -8.11 6.65 -15.47
N LEU A 23 -8.48 7.91 -15.69
CA LEU A 23 -8.24 8.99 -14.74
C LEU A 23 -9.00 8.78 -13.42
N ALA A 24 -10.26 8.32 -13.47
CA ALA A 24 -11.02 7.98 -12.27
C ALA A 24 -10.38 6.84 -11.47
N GLY A 25 -9.81 5.83 -12.14
CA GLY A 25 -9.07 4.73 -11.51
C GLY A 25 -7.81 5.17 -10.76
N THR A 26 -7.17 6.27 -11.16
CA THR A 26 -5.95 6.79 -10.50
C THR A 26 -6.22 7.66 -9.27
N ALA A 27 -7.47 8.06 -9.00
CA ALA A 27 -7.78 8.94 -7.88
C ALA A 27 -7.58 8.27 -6.51
N ALA A 28 -7.84 6.96 -6.41
CA ALA A 28 -7.66 6.19 -5.17
C ALA A 28 -6.17 6.07 -4.73
N PRO A 29 -5.23 5.63 -5.59
CA PRO A 29 -3.82 5.58 -5.21
C PRO A 29 -3.22 6.96 -4.94
N LEU A 30 -3.66 8.01 -5.66
CA LEU A 30 -3.22 9.39 -5.40
C LEU A 30 -3.68 9.91 -4.02
N ARG A 31 -4.88 9.51 -3.56
CA ARG A 31 -5.34 9.82 -2.20
C ARG A 31 -4.64 9.02 -1.12
N ALA A 32 -4.15 7.82 -1.43
CA ALA A 32 -3.29 7.06 -0.52
C ALA A 32 -1.90 7.68 -0.37
N GLN A 33 -1.45 8.51 -1.32
CA GLN A 33 -0.20 9.28 -1.22
C GLN A 33 -0.37 10.58 -0.40
N GLY A 34 -1.60 11.08 -0.27
CA GLY A 34 -1.92 12.35 0.37
C GLY A 34 -2.32 12.18 1.84
N GLY A 35 -1.35 11.91 2.72
CA GLY A 35 -1.66 11.83 4.14
C GLY A 35 -0.50 11.46 5.06
N ILE A 36 0.51 12.32 5.18
CA ILE A 36 1.29 12.43 6.44
C ILE A 36 1.58 13.91 6.72
N GLY A 37 0.56 14.63 7.19
CA GLY A 37 0.86 15.74 8.10
C GLY A 37 1.55 15.15 9.33
N VAL A 38 2.75 15.64 9.64
CA VAL A 38 3.71 15.27 10.72
C VAL A 38 4.99 14.53 10.28
N ALA A 39 5.16 14.06 9.04
CA ALA A 39 6.48 13.59 8.60
C ALA A 39 6.77 13.89 7.13
N ALA A 40 7.55 14.92 6.89
CA ALA A 40 8.28 15.13 5.64
C ALA A 40 9.42 14.09 5.43
N GLY A 41 9.40 12.96 6.16
CA GLY A 41 10.29 11.83 5.99
C GLY A 41 9.54 10.55 6.34
N GLY A 42 9.33 9.67 5.36
CA GLY A 42 9.10 8.25 5.67
C GLY A 42 10.31 7.75 6.44
N GLY A 43 10.11 7.07 7.56
CA GLY A 43 11.21 6.70 8.46
C GLY A 43 11.01 7.04 9.93
N LEU A 44 9.82 7.47 10.36
CA LEU A 44 9.54 7.55 11.81
C LEU A 44 9.71 6.18 12.46
N GLU A 45 9.42 5.10 11.73
CA GLU A 45 9.66 3.70 12.06
C GLU A 45 11.15 3.36 12.27
N LEU A 46 12.08 4.12 11.67
CA LEU A 46 13.52 3.95 11.88
C LEU A 46 13.98 4.51 13.24
N VAL A 47 13.22 5.45 13.80
CA VAL A 47 13.49 6.09 15.10
C VAL A 47 12.62 5.48 16.21
N LEU A 48 11.35 5.21 15.89
CA LEU A 48 10.35 4.58 16.75
C LEU A 48 10.05 3.19 16.20
N PRO A 49 10.74 2.16 16.72
CA PRO A 49 10.66 0.84 16.11
C PRO A 49 9.26 0.24 16.28
N VAL A 50 8.74 -0.32 15.18
CA VAL A 50 7.41 -0.93 15.12
C VAL A 50 7.52 -2.45 15.26
N GLY A 51 6.73 -3.03 16.15
CA GLY A 51 6.67 -4.48 16.37
C GLY A 51 7.46 -4.94 17.60
N ALA A 52 6.74 -5.51 18.57
CA ALA A 52 7.35 -6.00 19.81
C ALA A 52 8.23 -7.23 19.56
N ARG A 53 7.84 -8.09 18.60
CA ARG A 53 8.61 -9.29 18.26
C ARG A 53 9.88 -8.93 17.51
N ALA A 54 9.78 -8.06 16.50
CA ALA A 54 10.92 -7.52 15.80
C ALA A 54 11.97 -6.92 16.76
N ASN A 55 11.50 -6.13 17.73
CA ASN A 55 12.37 -5.51 18.73
C ASN A 55 12.97 -6.53 19.70
N GLY A 56 12.17 -7.50 20.16
CA GLY A 56 12.65 -8.58 21.03
C GLY A 56 13.71 -9.48 20.37
N LEU A 57 13.69 -9.58 19.03
CA LEU A 57 14.69 -10.29 18.24
C LEU A 57 15.89 -9.42 17.83
N GLY A 58 16.02 -8.21 18.37
CA GLY A 58 17.10 -7.29 18.02
C GLY A 58 17.09 -6.90 16.54
N GLN A 59 15.90 -6.77 15.95
CA GLN A 59 15.68 -6.39 14.55
C GLN A 59 16.17 -7.43 13.52
N ALA A 60 16.45 -8.66 13.94
CA ALA A 60 16.84 -9.76 13.04
C ALA A 60 15.76 -10.11 12.00
N VAL A 61 14.51 -9.68 12.21
CA VAL A 61 13.38 -9.87 11.29
C VAL A 61 13.58 -9.20 9.92
N ALA A 62 14.53 -8.27 9.79
CA ALA A 62 14.90 -7.70 8.51
C ALA A 62 15.44 -8.75 7.52
N ALA A 63 16.04 -9.85 8.02
CA ALA A 63 16.60 -10.90 7.19
C ALA A 63 15.52 -11.80 6.55
N ASP A 64 14.64 -12.38 7.35
CA ASP A 64 13.48 -13.14 6.86
C ASP A 64 12.44 -13.26 7.98
N PHE A 65 11.25 -12.68 7.76
CA PHE A 65 10.13 -12.77 8.68
C PHE A 65 8.82 -12.54 7.95
N LEU A 66 7.82 -13.38 8.24
CA LEU A 66 6.46 -13.28 7.72
C LEU A 66 5.54 -12.67 8.78
N GLY A 67 4.49 -11.99 8.33
CA GLY A 67 3.48 -11.37 9.17
C GLY A 67 3.47 -9.85 9.08
N SER A 68 2.58 -9.23 9.85
CA SER A 68 2.33 -7.79 9.83
C SER A 68 3.56 -6.92 10.06
N GLU A 69 4.48 -7.33 10.96
CA GLU A 69 5.69 -6.56 11.23
C GLU A 69 6.64 -6.48 10.02
N SER A 70 6.57 -7.43 9.07
CA SER A 70 7.41 -7.42 7.86
C SER A 70 7.21 -6.18 6.98
N VAL A 71 6.03 -5.55 7.04
CA VAL A 71 5.71 -4.29 6.34
C VAL A 71 6.72 -3.19 6.68
N TRP A 72 7.26 -3.19 7.89
CA TRP A 72 8.16 -2.15 8.41
C TRP A 72 9.64 -2.52 8.29
N TRP A 73 9.98 -3.81 8.36
CA TRP A 73 11.37 -4.29 8.42
C TRP A 73 11.89 -4.88 7.10
N ASN A 74 11.05 -5.60 6.37
CA ASN A 74 11.40 -6.22 5.09
C ASN A 74 10.14 -6.41 4.23
N PRO A 75 9.71 -5.37 3.49
CA PRO A 75 8.54 -5.46 2.63
C PRO A 75 8.66 -6.56 1.54
N GLY A 76 9.88 -6.97 1.18
CA GLY A 76 10.10 -8.08 0.25
C GLY A 76 9.56 -9.41 0.76
N ALA A 77 9.53 -9.61 2.08
CA ALA A 77 8.94 -10.80 2.68
C ALA A 77 7.41 -10.88 2.50
N MET A 78 6.72 -9.74 2.30
CA MET A 78 5.28 -9.71 2.06
C MET A 78 4.88 -10.46 0.79
N ALA A 79 5.77 -10.57 -0.20
CA ALA A 79 5.50 -11.34 -1.43
C ALA A 79 5.24 -12.83 -1.13
N ARG A 80 5.69 -13.31 0.03
CA ARG A 80 5.54 -14.70 0.49
C ARG A 80 4.44 -14.85 1.54
N GLU A 81 3.78 -13.76 1.95
CA GLU A 81 2.73 -13.79 2.97
C GLU A 81 1.47 -14.46 2.43
N GLN A 82 0.92 -15.40 3.20
CA GLN A 82 -0.27 -16.18 2.84
C GLN A 82 -1.42 -15.93 3.81
N THR A 83 -1.14 -15.31 4.94
CA THR A 83 -2.11 -15.09 6.02
C THR A 83 -2.60 -13.66 6.00
N ARG A 84 -3.91 -13.49 6.21
CA ARG A 84 -4.48 -12.17 6.51
C ARG A 84 -4.19 -11.85 7.96
N GLU A 85 -3.55 -10.71 8.21
CA GLU A 85 -3.17 -10.31 9.56
C GLU A 85 -3.47 -8.84 9.79
N THR A 86 -3.97 -8.51 10.98
CA THR A 86 -4.09 -7.13 11.44
C THR A 86 -3.41 -7.02 12.79
N ALA A 87 -2.53 -6.02 12.94
CA ALA A 87 -1.78 -5.80 14.17
C ALA A 87 -1.82 -4.34 14.58
N ILE A 88 -1.93 -4.12 15.89
CA ILE A 88 -1.80 -2.81 16.52
C ILE A 88 -0.49 -2.84 17.31
N HIS A 89 0.37 -1.87 17.04
CA HIS A 89 1.65 -1.71 17.70
C HIS A 89 1.61 -0.44 18.54
N HIS A 90 2.06 -0.54 19.78
CA HIS A 90 2.32 0.58 20.66
C HIS A 90 3.79 0.53 21.05
N SER A 91 4.50 1.65 20.89
CA SER A 91 5.92 1.77 21.20
C SER A 91 6.14 2.95 22.12
N ASN A 92 6.89 2.74 23.20
CA ASN A 92 7.31 3.79 24.12
C ASN A 92 8.81 3.65 24.37
N THR A 93 9.59 4.60 23.86
CA THR A 93 11.05 4.58 23.87
C THR A 93 11.62 5.91 24.35
N PHE A 94 12.93 5.98 24.54
CA PHE A 94 13.60 7.25 24.86
C PHE A 94 13.49 8.28 23.71
N ALA A 95 13.29 7.83 22.47
CA ALA A 95 13.15 8.69 21.31
C ALA A 95 11.72 9.23 21.14
N GLY A 96 10.74 8.63 21.83
CA GLY A 96 9.34 9.05 21.80
C GLY A 96 8.35 7.88 21.92
N THR A 97 7.08 8.22 21.76
CA THR A 97 5.94 7.29 21.79
C THR A 97 5.26 7.27 20.43
N GLY A 98 4.85 6.09 19.95
CA GLY A 98 4.19 5.95 18.66
C GLY A 98 3.26 4.74 18.60
N ASP A 99 2.18 4.91 17.84
CA ASP A 99 1.21 3.85 17.55
C ASP A 99 1.20 3.57 16.05
N ALA A 100 1.10 2.30 15.69
CA ALA A 100 0.96 1.87 14.29
C ALA A 100 -0.14 0.82 14.15
N LEU A 101 -0.93 0.94 13.10
CA LEU A 101 -1.91 -0.07 12.70
C LEU A 101 -1.44 -0.68 11.37
N THR A 102 -1.28 -2.00 11.36
CA THR A 102 -0.86 -2.74 10.18
C THR A 102 -1.95 -3.71 9.75
N ALA A 103 -2.23 -3.77 8.46
CA ALA A 103 -3.12 -4.78 7.87
C ALA A 103 -2.46 -5.39 6.64
N VAL A 104 -2.33 -6.71 6.64
CA VAL A 104 -1.80 -7.49 5.53
C VAL A 104 -2.93 -8.31 4.92
N LEU A 105 -3.15 -8.10 3.63
CA LEU A 105 -4.17 -8.78 2.85
C LEU A 105 -3.50 -9.42 1.63
N PRO A 106 -3.14 -10.70 1.69
CA PRO A 106 -2.69 -11.44 0.53
C PRO A 106 -3.80 -11.46 -0.52
N VAL A 107 -3.47 -11.00 -1.72
CA VAL A 107 -4.36 -11.01 -2.89
C VAL A 107 -3.84 -12.04 -3.89
N ALA A 108 -4.75 -12.65 -4.65
CA ALA A 108 -4.36 -13.52 -5.74
C ALA A 108 -3.45 -12.75 -6.72
N PRO A 109 -2.43 -13.40 -7.31
CA PRO A 109 -1.57 -12.75 -8.29
C PRO A 109 -2.42 -12.19 -9.44
N VAL A 110 -2.29 -10.89 -9.70
CA VAL A 110 -2.99 -10.21 -10.80
C VAL A 110 -1.99 -10.03 -11.94
N GLY A 111 -2.24 -10.67 -13.09
CA GLY A 111 -1.44 -10.47 -14.30
C GLY A 111 -0.13 -11.26 -14.39
N VAL A 112 0.02 -12.34 -13.61
CA VAL A 112 1.12 -13.30 -13.76
C VAL A 112 0.68 -14.38 -14.74
N LEU A 113 1.49 -14.66 -15.77
CA LEU A 113 1.27 -15.73 -16.78
C LEU A 113 1.35 -17.12 -16.14
#